data_AF-A0A352CS25-F1
#
_entry.id   AF-A0A352CS25-F1
#
_cell.length_a   1.000
_cell.length_b   1.000
_cell.length_c   1.000
_cell.angle_alpha   90.00
_cell.angle_beta   90.00
_cell.angle_gamma   90.00
#
_symmetry.space_group_name_H-M   'P 1'
#
loop_
_entity.id
_entity.type
_entity.pdbx_description
1 polymer ?
#
loop_
_entity_poly.entity_id
_entity_poly.type
_entity_poly.pdbx_seq_one_letter_code
_entity_poly.pdbx_strand_id
1 'polypeptide(L)' 'MDERLKKQLAFALEIDKEKNIFRQTHLSGRGRRENDAEHAWHMAIMAYLLREYANEEVDIT' A
#
# COMPACT_ATOMS: atom_id res chain seq x y z
N MET A 1 -18.27 22.72 2.84
CA MET A 1 -17.18 21.76 2.57
C MET A 1 -17.02 21.66 1.07
N ASP A 2 -15.84 21.98 0.54
CA ASP A 2 -15.50 21.92 -0.89
C ASP A 2 -15.80 20.51 -1.45
N GLU A 3 -16.49 20.42 -2.60
CA GLU A 3 -16.83 19.14 -3.26
C GLU A 3 -15.59 18.28 -3.57
N ARG A 4 -14.45 18.91 -3.86
CA ARG A 4 -13.16 18.21 -4.00
C ARG A 4 -12.77 17.52 -2.71
N LEU A 5 -12.83 18.24 -1.58
CA LEU A 5 -12.48 17.68 -0.27
C LEU A 5 -13.43 16.55 0.13
N LYS A 6 -14.73 16.67 -0.16
CA LYS A 6 -15.69 15.59 0.09
C LYS A 6 -15.30 14.29 -0.62
N LYS A 7 -14.95 14.38 -1.91
CA LYS A 7 -14.53 13.22 -2.70
C LYS A 7 -13.23 12.60 -2.19
N GLN A 8 -12.27 13.42 -1.77
CA GLN A 8 -11.00 12.94 -1.19
C GLN A 8 -11.22 12.19 0.12
N LEU A 9 -12.07 12.70 1.01
CA LEU A 9 -12.41 12.02 2.27
C LEU A 9 -13.20 10.74 2.03
N ALA A 10 -14.15 10.75 1.09
CA ALA A 10 -14.90 9.56 0.71
C ALA A 10 -13.97 8.47 0.17
N PHE A 11 -13.01 8.84 -0.68
CA PHE A 11 -12.02 7.91 -1.20
C PHE A 11 -11.11 7.36 -0.09
N ALA A 12 -10.64 8.22 0.82
CA ALA A 12 -9.82 7.78 1.95
C ALA A 12 -10.52 6.74 2.84
N LEU A 13 -11.84 6.89 3.05
CA LEU A 13 -12.66 5.91 3.77
C LEU A 13 -12.89 4.63 2.96
N GLU A 14 -13.03 4.74 1.64
CA GLU A 14 -13.23 3.58 0.76
C GLU A 14 -12.01 2.67 0.75
N ILE A 15 -10.81 3.24 0.61
CA ILE A 15 -9.56 2.46 0.57
C ILE A 15 -9.18 1.88 1.95
N ASP A 16 -9.67 2.43 3.06
CA ASP A 16 -9.43 1.86 4.40
C ASP A 16 -9.93 0.41 4.50
N LYS A 17 -10.96 0.05 3.71
CA LYS A 17 -11.49 -1.31 3.62
C LYS A 17 -10.44 -2.33 3.15
N GLU A 18 -9.41 -1.92 2.42
CA GLU A 18 -8.31 -2.77 1.96
C GLU A 18 -7.59 -3.48 3.13
N LYS A 19 -7.58 -2.87 4.32
CA LYS A 19 -7.01 -3.48 5.55
C LYS A 19 -7.70 -4.79 5.96
N ASN A 20 -8.90 -5.06 5.45
CA ASN A 20 -9.65 -6.29 5.71
C ASN A 20 -9.52 -7.33 4.58
N ILE A 21 -8.79 -7.03 3.51
CA ILE A 21 -8.51 -7.99 2.44
C ILE A 21 -7.23 -8.74 2.82
N PHE A 22 -7.36 -10.03 3.12
CA PHE A 22 -6.24 -10.88 3.55
C PHE A 22 -5.68 -11.71 2.41
N ARG A 23 -4.36 -11.67 2.27
CA ARG A 23 -3.58 -12.41 1.27
C ARG A 23 -3.34 -13.85 1.73
N GLN A 24 -2.95 -14.73 0.81
CA GLN A 24 -2.46 -16.07 1.17
C GLN A 24 -1.04 -16.03 1.78
N THR A 25 -0.29 -14.96 1.52
CA THR A 25 1.03 -14.73 2.10
C THR A 25 0.91 -14.62 3.63
N HIS A 26 1.77 -15.36 4.32
CA HIS A 26 1.90 -15.29 5.77
C HIS A 26 3.04 -14.35 6.13
N LEU A 27 2.89 -13.65 7.26
CA LEU A 27 3.99 -12.90 7.83
C LEU A 27 5.19 -13.83 8.13
N SER A 28 6.41 -13.31 7.96
CA SER A 28 7.67 -14.06 8.01
C SER A 28 7.97 -14.83 9.31
N GLY A 29 7.12 -14.71 10.32
CA GLY A 29 7.20 -15.41 11.61
C GLY A 29 6.12 -16.47 11.86
N ARG A 30 5.38 -16.94 10.83
CA ARG A 30 4.24 -17.88 10.97
C ARG A 30 3.17 -17.37 11.94
N GLY A 31 2.62 -16.19 11.62
CA GLY A 31 1.51 -15.58 12.35
C GLY A 31 0.22 -15.55 11.51
N ARG A 32 -0.46 -14.40 11.55
CA ARG A 32 -1.64 -14.13 10.71
C ARG A 32 -1.27 -13.98 9.24
N ARG A 33 -2.31 -14.04 8.40
CA ARG A 33 -2.23 -13.63 6.99
C ARG A 33 -1.95 -12.12 6.89
N GLU A 34 -1.10 -11.76 5.96
CA GLU A 34 -0.84 -10.36 5.57
C GLU A 34 -2.14 -9.76 5.00
N ASN A 35 -2.42 -8.49 5.28
CA ASN A 35 -3.48 -7.78 4.56
C ASN A 35 -2.91 -6.97 3.38
N ASP A 36 -3.73 -6.67 2.38
CA ASP A 36 -3.27 -5.98 1.18
C ASP A 36 -2.70 -4.58 1.46
N ALA A 37 -3.23 -3.85 2.47
CA ALA A 37 -2.69 -2.54 2.84
C ALA A 37 -1.25 -2.62 3.39
N GLU A 38 -0.94 -3.62 4.21
CA GLU A 38 0.42 -3.91 4.72
C GLU A 38 1.37 -4.29 3.58
N HIS A 39 0.87 -5.08 2.64
CA HIS A 39 1.62 -5.49 1.46
C HIS A 39 1.98 -4.28 0.59
N ALA A 40 1.00 -3.41 0.29
CA ALA A 40 1.20 -2.21 -0.50
C ALA A 40 2.20 -1.24 0.17
N TRP A 41 2.09 -1.05 1.49
CA TRP A 41 3.05 -0.27 2.26
C TRP A 41 4.48 -0.83 2.17
N HIS A 42 4.63 -2.15 2.33
CA HIS A 42 5.93 -2.80 2.26
C HIS A 42 6.54 -2.66 0.86
N MET A 43 5.72 -2.84 -0.19
CA MET A 43 6.13 -2.63 -1.58
C MET A 43 6.57 -1.19 -1.86
N ALA A 44 5.87 -0.18 -1.33
CA ALA A 44 6.26 1.23 -1.51
C ALA A 44 7.63 1.54 -0.88
N ILE A 45 7.91 1.00 0.31
CA ILE A 45 9.23 1.13 0.96
C ILE A 45 10.30 0.41 0.15
N MET A 46 10.02 -0.81 -0.31
CA MET A 46 10.95 -1.57 -1.14
C MET A 46 11.27 -0.81 -2.44
N ALA A 47 10.28 -0.24 -3.11
CA ALA A 47 10.49 0.56 -4.31
C ALA A 47 11.43 1.75 -4.03
N TYR A 48 11.18 2.49 -2.96
CA TYR A 48 12.02 3.63 -2.60
C TYR A 48 13.47 3.23 -2.25
N LEU A 49 13.66 2.17 -1.47
CA LEU A 49 14.98 1.72 -1.02
C LEU A 49 15.77 0.98 -2.10
N LEU A 50 15.09 0.23 -2.97
CA LEU A 50 15.73 -0.64 -3.98
C LEU A 50 15.75 0.01 -5.37
N ARG A 51 15.42 1.30 -5.49
CA ARG A 51 15.37 2.02 -6.78
C ARG A 51 16.67 1.96 -7.58
N GLU A 52 17.82 1.86 -6.90
CA GLU A 52 19.14 1.78 -7.54
C GLU A 52 19.34 0.48 -8.35
N TYR A 53 18.51 -0.54 -8.10
CA TYR A 53 18.52 -1.80 -8.83
C TYR A 53 17.53 -1.83 -10.00
N ALA A 54 16.83 -0.73 -10.29
CA ALA A 54 15.92 -0.65 -11.43
C ALA A 54 16.69 -0.61 -12.76
N ASN A 55 16.11 -1.22 -13.80
CA ASN A 55 16.71 -1.23 -15.15
C ASN A 55 16.63 0.13 -15.85
N GLU A 56 15.81 1.04 -15.32
CA GLU A 56 15.56 2.38 -15.84
C GLU A 56 15.32 3.34 -14.67
N GLU A 57 15.39 4.64 -14.96
CA GLU A 57 15.07 5.67 -13.98
C GLU A 57 13.58 5.62 -13.63
N VAL A 58 13.27 5.47 -12.34
CA VAL A 58 11.90 5.42 -11.82
C VAL A 58 11.66 6.67 -10.98
N ASP A 59 10.58 7.41 -11.29
CA ASP A 59 10.11 8.50 -10.45
C ASP A 59 9.30 7.94 -9.27
N ILE A 60 9.82 8.15 -8.07
CA ILE A 60 9.24 7.67 -6.80
C ILE A 60 8.99 8.87 -5.87
N THR A 61 8.87 10.08 -6.43
CA THR A 61 8.75 11.36 -5.72
C THR A 61 7.52 12.17 -6.11
#